data_AF-A0A924KSV6-F1
#
_entry.id   AF-A0A924KSV6-F1
#
_cell.length_a   1.000
_cell.length_b   1.000
_cell.length_c   1.000
_cell.angle_alpha   90.00
_cell.angle_beta   90.00
_cell.angle_gamma   90.00
#
_symmetry.space_group_name_H-M   'P 1'
#
loop_
_entity.id
_entity.type
_entity.pdbx_description
1 polymer ?
#
loop_
_entity_poly.entity_id
_entity_poly.type
_entity_poly.pdbx_seq_one_letter_code
_entity_poly.pdbx_strand_id
1 'polypeptide(L)' 'MQTIKNVMSRDVQVIGPDSTIREAAQQMLNGDFGMLPVGEDDRMIGTISDRDIVI' A
#
# COMPACT_ATOMS: atom_id res chain seq x y z
N MET A 1 -23.96 0.60 -15.96
CA MET A 1 -22.60 1.17 -15.97
C MET A 1 -21.92 0.85 -14.64
N GLN A 2 -20.71 0.29 -14.67
CA GLN A 2 -19.90 0.05 -13.47
C GLN A 2 -19.07 1.32 -13.17
N THR A 3 -18.95 1.70 -11.90
CA THR A 3 -18.09 2.81 -11.45
C THR A 3 -16.90 2.27 -10.67
N ILE A 4 -15.79 3.01 -10.60
CA ILE A 4 -14.61 2.63 -9.79
C ILE A 4 -15.00 2.34 -8.34
N LYS A 5 -15.90 3.16 -7.77
CA LYS A 5 -16.44 2.99 -6.41
C LYS A 5 -17.03 1.60 -6.15
N ASN A 6 -17.53 0.94 -7.19
CA ASN A 6 -18.18 -0.38 -7.09
C ASN A 6 -17.16 -1.53 -7.13
N VAL A 7 -15.92 -1.29 -7.53
CA VAL A 7 -14.88 -2.33 -7.70
C VAL A 7 -13.61 -2.09 -6.88
N MET A 8 -13.45 -0.90 -6.30
CA MET A 8 -12.30 -0.59 -5.45
C MET A 8 -12.32 -1.39 -4.14
N SER A 9 -11.14 -1.77 -3.66
CA SER A 9 -10.95 -2.24 -2.28
C SER A 9 -11.21 -1.08 -1.30
N ARG A 10 -11.86 -1.39 -0.17
CA ARG A 10 -12.12 -0.44 0.92
C ARG A 10 -11.19 -0.74 2.08
N ASP A 11 -11.02 0.22 2.99
CA ASP A 11 -10.23 0.07 4.21
C ASP A 11 -8.78 -0.39 3.95
N VAL A 12 -8.16 0.25 2.94
CA VAL A 12 -6.79 -0.06 2.50
C VAL A 12 -5.79 0.26 3.61
N GLN A 13 -4.79 -0.61 3.77
CA GLN A 13 -3.67 -0.37 4.66
C GLN A 13 -2.77 0.71 4.07
N VAL A 14 -2.28 1.62 4.92
CA VAL A 14 -1.36 2.71 4.56
C VAL A 14 -0.14 2.61 5.46
N ILE A 15 1.05 2.71 4.88
CA ILE A 15 2.31 2.68 5.61
C ILE A 15 2.89 4.09 5.75
N GLY A 16 3.63 4.35 6.83
CA GLY A 16 4.29 5.64 7.04
C GLY A 16 5.58 5.77 6.21
N PRO A 17 6.03 7.01 5.93
CA PRO A 17 7.26 7.24 5.17
C PRO A 17 8.53 6.72 5.85
N ASP A 18 8.53 6.71 7.19
CA ASP A 18 9.68 6.28 7.99
C ASP A 18 9.70 4.76 8.26
N SER A 19 8.70 4.02 7.76
CA SER A 19 8.69 2.56 7.90
C SER A 19 9.77 1.91 7.04
N THR A 20 10.34 0.83 7.56
CA THR A 20 11.36 0.07 6.86
C THR A 20 10.77 -0.73 5.69
N ILE A 21 11.60 -1.00 4.69
CA ILE A 21 11.24 -1.89 3.56
C ILE A 21 10.79 -3.28 4.07
N ARG A 22 11.39 -3.77 5.17
CA ARG A 22 11.00 -5.05 5.78
C ARG A 22 9.57 -5.02 6.30
N GLU A 23 9.16 -3.93 6.95
CA GLU A 23 7.77 -3.78 7.43
C GLU A 23 6.79 -3.70 6.26
N ALA A 24 7.13 -2.98 5.20
CA ALA A 24 6.34 -2.94 3.96
C ALA A 24 6.16 -4.34 3.36
N ALA A 25 7.24 -5.10 3.21
CA ALA A 25 7.21 -6.47 2.70
C ALA A 25 6.38 -7.41 3.60
N GLN A 26 6.50 -7.26 4.92
CA GLN A 26 5.73 -8.07 5.87
C GLN A 26 4.23 -7.76 5.81
N GLN A 27 3.84 -6.49 5.64
CA GLN A 27 2.44 -6.12 5.46
C GLN A 27 1.86 -6.66 4.15
N MET A 28 2.61 -6.55 3.05
CA MET A 28 2.24 -7.14 1.75
C MET A 28 2.02 -8.66 1.86
N LEU A 29 2.96 -9.36 2.51
CA LEU A 29 2.85 -10.80 2.73
C LEU A 29 1.65 -11.18 3.60
N ASN A 30 1.42 -10.46 4.70
CA ASN A 30 0.34 -10.77 5.64
C ASN A 30 -1.05 -10.43 5.07
N GLY A 31 -1.13 -9.39 4.24
CA GLY A 31 -2.37 -8.88 3.68
C GLY A 31 -2.71 -9.41 2.29
N ASP A 32 -1.85 -10.24 1.70
CA ASP A 32 -2.00 -10.80 0.34
C ASP A 32 -2.22 -9.72 -0.73
N PHE A 33 -1.41 -8.65 -0.67
CA PHE A 33 -1.41 -7.57 -1.66
C PHE A 33 0.03 -7.16 -2.02
N GLY A 34 0.24 -6.73 -3.27
CA GLY A 34 1.58 -6.35 -3.78
C GLY A 34 1.85 -4.85 -3.83
N MET A 35 0.97 -4.01 -3.27
CA MET A 35 1.13 -2.55 -3.29
C MET A 35 0.62 -1.93 -2.00
N LEU A 36 1.38 -0.98 -1.47
CA LEU A 36 1.04 -0.17 -0.31
C LEU A 36 1.11 1.33 -0.66
N PRO A 37 0.03 2.09 -0.40
CA PRO A 37 0.11 3.53 -0.30
C PRO A 37 1.01 3.96 0.85
N VAL A 38 1.81 4.99 0.63
CA VAL A 38 2.62 5.67 1.65
C VAL A 38 1.93 6.99 2.00
N GLY A 39 1.63 7.21 3.28
CA GLY A 39 0.90 8.38 3.74
C GLY A 39 1.38 8.95 5.07
N GLU A 40 1.17 10.25 5.24
CA GLU A 40 1.51 11.04 6.42
C GLU A 40 0.50 12.19 6.54
N ASP A 41 0.08 12.55 7.76
CA ASP A 41 -0.83 13.68 8.04
C ASP A 41 -2.09 13.76 7.14
N ASP A 42 -2.79 12.62 7.00
CA ASP A 42 -3.99 12.47 6.15
C ASP A 42 -3.75 12.80 4.66
N ARG A 43 -2.50 12.66 4.20
CA ARG A 43 -2.11 12.83 2.80
C ARG A 43 -1.39 11.60 2.30
N MET A 44 -1.78 11.15 1.10
CA MET A 44 -1.00 10.18 0.33
C MET A 44 0.17 10.91 -0.32
N ILE A 45 1.38 10.47 -0.01
CA ILE A 45 2.63 11.08 -0.50
C ILE A 45 3.37 10.18 -1.49
N GLY A 46 3.01 8.90 -1.59
CA GLY A 46 3.62 7.98 -2.52
C GLY A 46 3.03 6.57 -2.49
N THR A 47 3.69 5.64 -3.16
CA THR A 47 3.35 4.21 -3.20
C THR A 47 4.63 3.38 -3.24
N ILE A 48 4.59 2.18 -2.67
CA ILE A 48 5.63 1.16 -2.81
C ILE A 48 4.96 -0.17 -3.18
N SER A 49 5.57 -0.92 -4.11
CA SER A 49 5.12 -2.24 -4.53
C SER A 49 6.17 -3.30 -4.24
N ASP A 50 5.77 -4.57 -4.21
CA ASP A 50 6.68 -5.71 -4.11
C ASP A 50 7.78 -5.66 -5.19
N ARG A 51 7.45 -5.18 -6.39
CA ARG A 51 8.39 -4.97 -7.50
C ARG A 51 9.45 -3.91 -7.23
N ASP A 52 9.18 -2.93 -6.37
CA ASP A 52 10.17 -1.93 -5.95
C ASP A 52 11.13 -2.52 -4.89
N ILE A 53 10.74 -3.61 -4.23
CA ILE A 53 11.51 -4.28 -3.16
C ILE A 53 12.43 -5.36 -3.74
N VAL A 54 12.00 -6.06 -4.80
CA VAL A 54 12.75 -7.16 -5.42
C VAL A 54 13.95 -6.63 -6.22
N ILE A 55 15.13 -7.21 -5.98
CA ILE A 55 16.34 -7.08 -6.82
C ILE A 55 16.68 -8.45 -7.40
#